data_AF-A0A537MWE6-F1
#
_entry.id   AF-A0A537MWE6-F1
#
_cell.length_a   1.000
_cell.length_b   1.000
_cell.length_c   1.000
_cell.angle_alpha   90.00
_cell.angle_beta   90.00
_cell.angle_gamma   90.00
#
_symmetry.space_group_name_H-M   'P 1'
#
loop_
_entity.id
_entity.type
_entity.pdbx_description
1 polymer ?
#
loop_
_entity_poly.entity_id
_entity_poly.type
_entity_poly.pdbx_seq_one_letter_code
_entity_poly.pdbx_strand_id
1 'polypeptide(L)'
;MQQVWNQCARVLRPNGKLCINAPVLPIPKTLVPQHTRHLKNIAFDMEHRILAETALERYALFVWQKQTSKMMFGSYPHPGNIIENNTIEFINVYVKPGRPPRFGRDVKKGNELTRAEWLDLTQQVWFMYPHDVKRSGNHPAPFPEKLPARLMRLYSYGAAEEFPGELVLDPFAGTGTTCAVAKSMRRRHVGIEINPAYVEIARERVRNAPHVAPLLLVGRPKYPGKEELAETTAAEAGTQGRAAQSKHKRKTFGRRAGMKRNRQLTAV
;
A
#
# COMPACT_ATOMS: atom_id res chain seq x y z
N MET A 1 -9.01 6.33 17.48
CA MET A 1 -7.80 6.08 16.65
C MET A 1 -6.68 7.08 16.91
N GLN A 2 -6.93 8.39 17.00
CA GLN A 2 -5.86 9.39 17.19
C GLN A 2 -4.94 9.13 18.40
N GLN A 3 -5.50 8.74 19.54
CA GLN A 3 -4.71 8.37 20.72
C GLN A 3 -3.71 7.23 20.43
N VAL A 4 -4.10 6.25 19.59
CA VAL A 4 -3.20 5.16 19.17
C VAL A 4 -2.05 5.71 18.34
N TRP A 5 -2.31 6.63 17.42
CA TRP A 5 -1.26 7.28 16.62
C TRP A 5 -0.27 8.07 17.48
N ASN A 6 -0.75 8.79 18.49
CA ASN A 6 0.10 9.48 19.45
C ASN A 6 1.00 8.50 20.22
N GLN A 7 0.45 7.34 20.64
CA GLN A 7 1.25 6.31 21.30
C GLN A 7 2.26 5.65 20.34
N CYS A 8 1.88 5.37 19.09
CA CYS A 8 2.80 4.87 18.06
C CYS A 8 3.96 5.86 17.83
N ALA A 9 3.65 7.15 17.68
CA ALA A 9 4.67 8.20 17.52
C ALA A 9 5.59 8.29 18.75
N ARG A 10 5.04 8.13 19.96
CA ARG A 10 5.81 8.11 21.21
C ARG A 10 6.79 6.95 21.26
N VAL A 11 6.33 5.72 21.01
CA VAL A 11 7.14 4.50 21.17
C VAL A 11 8.09 4.22 20.02
N LEU A 12 7.86 4.80 18.84
CA LEU A 12 8.81 4.71 17.74
C LEU A 12 10.16 5.29 18.14
N ARG A 13 11.23 4.62 17.79
CA ARG A 13 12.59 5.18 17.89
C ARG A 13 12.80 6.29 16.84
N PRO A 14 13.82 7.15 17.00
CA PRO A 14 14.28 8.03 15.93
C PRO A 14 14.51 7.27 14.61
N ASN A 15 14.07 7.86 13.50
CA ASN A 15 14.03 7.25 12.16
C ASN A 15 13.21 5.94 12.05
N GLY A 16 12.44 5.57 13.07
CA GLY A 16 11.46 4.48 13.00
C GLY A 16 10.33 4.82 12.03
N LYS A 17 9.67 3.79 11.49
CA LYS A 17 8.61 3.94 10.48
C LYS A 17 7.25 3.49 11.03
N LEU A 18 6.22 4.29 10.81
CA LEU A 18 4.81 3.91 10.99
C LEU A 18 4.22 3.66 9.61
N CYS A 19 3.73 2.46 9.35
CA CYS A 19 3.09 2.12 8.08
C CYS A 19 1.60 1.86 8.34
N ILE A 20 0.72 2.53 7.59
CA ILE A 20 -0.73 2.41 7.74
C ILE A 20 -1.31 2.05 6.38
N ASN A 21 -1.90 0.86 6.29
CA ASN A 21 -2.73 0.45 5.16
C ASN A 21 -4.19 0.86 5.41
N ALA A 22 -4.77 1.62 4.50
CA ALA A 22 -6.14 2.10 4.62
C ALA A 22 -6.88 2.07 3.27
N PRO A 23 -8.09 1.48 3.21
CA PRO A 23 -8.88 1.43 1.99
C PRO A 23 -9.59 2.75 1.70
N VAL A 24 -10.10 2.88 0.48
CA VAL A 24 -11.24 3.76 0.19
C VAL A 24 -12.51 3.04 0.64
N LEU A 25 -13.43 3.71 1.33
CA LEU A 25 -14.64 3.08 1.86
C LEU A 25 -15.91 3.71 1.27
N PRO A 26 -16.93 2.91 0.92
CA PRO A 26 -18.24 3.47 0.59
C PRO A 26 -18.87 4.10 1.83
N ILE A 27 -19.42 5.31 1.68
CA ILE A 27 -20.17 5.96 2.76
C ILE A 27 -21.60 5.40 2.77
N PRO A 28 -22.12 4.97 3.94
CA PRO A 28 -23.52 4.57 4.09
C PRO A 28 -24.48 5.64 3.55
N LYS A 29 -25.48 5.22 2.79
CA LYS A 29 -26.44 6.13 2.15
C LYS A 29 -27.21 7.00 3.15
N THR A 30 -27.45 6.48 4.35
CA THR A 30 -28.08 7.19 5.47
C THR A 30 -27.31 8.46 5.89
N LEU A 31 -26.02 8.54 5.58
CA LEU A 31 -25.16 9.69 5.92
C LEU A 31 -24.95 10.65 4.73
N VAL A 32 -25.51 10.35 3.55
CA VAL A 32 -25.30 11.13 2.33
C VAL A 32 -26.63 11.74 1.87
N PRO A 33 -26.82 13.06 2.01
CA PRO A 33 -28.11 13.71 1.71
C PRO A 33 -28.41 13.82 0.20
N GLN A 34 -27.41 13.73 -0.67
CA GLN A 34 -27.60 13.75 -2.13
C GLN A 34 -27.82 12.38 -2.73
N HIS A 35 -28.40 12.28 -3.93
CA HIS A 35 -28.75 11.02 -4.60
C HIS A 35 -27.54 10.09 -4.84
N THR A 36 -26.42 10.65 -5.29
CA THR A 36 -25.20 9.90 -5.65
C THR A 36 -24.53 9.26 -4.44
N ARG A 37 -23.97 8.05 -4.62
CA ARG A 37 -23.17 7.36 -3.59
C ARG A 37 -21.77 7.97 -3.50
N HIS A 38 -21.20 8.03 -2.31
CA HIS A 38 -19.86 8.57 -2.10
C HIS A 38 -18.88 7.50 -1.66
N LEU A 39 -17.63 7.68 -2.06
CA LEU A 39 -16.49 7.01 -1.48
C LEU A 39 -15.73 7.98 -0.58
N LYS A 40 -15.24 7.49 0.55
CA LYS A 40 -14.40 8.22 1.51
C LYS A 40 -13.01 7.64 1.51
N ASN A 41 -12.03 8.46 1.20
CA ASN A 41 -10.64 8.11 1.38
C ASN A 41 -10.24 8.35 2.84
N ILE A 42 -10.36 7.33 3.69
CA ILE A 42 -10.00 7.43 5.11
C ILE A 42 -8.49 7.56 5.32
N ALA A 43 -7.66 7.17 4.34
CA ALA A 43 -6.21 7.29 4.43
C ALA A 43 -5.77 8.76 4.53
N PHE A 44 -6.44 9.67 3.82
CA PHE A 44 -6.16 11.10 3.82
C PHE A 44 -6.59 11.77 5.14
N ASP A 45 -7.75 11.38 5.67
CA ASP A 45 -8.20 11.87 6.98
C ASP A 45 -7.27 11.42 8.13
N MET A 46 -6.69 10.21 8.01
CA MET A 46 -5.67 9.73 8.93
C MET A 46 -4.36 10.50 8.75
N GLU A 47 -3.89 10.67 7.52
CA GLU A 47 -2.66 11.42 7.22
C GLU A 47 -2.73 12.83 7.76
N HIS A 48 -3.81 13.56 7.47
CA HIS A 48 -3.98 14.93 7.94
C HIS A 48 -3.84 15.03 9.46
N ARG A 49 -4.53 14.17 10.22
CA ARG A 49 -4.46 14.18 11.69
C ARG A 49 -3.11 13.71 12.22
N ILE A 50 -2.48 12.71 11.61
CA ILE A 50 -1.16 12.24 12.04
C ILE A 50 -0.11 13.35 11.87
N LEU A 51 -0.11 14.03 10.73
CA LEU A 51 0.84 15.11 10.45
C LEU A 51 0.56 16.38 11.26
N ALA A 52 -0.70 16.63 11.61
CA ALA A 52 -1.08 17.80 12.41
C ALA A 52 -0.84 17.61 13.91
N GLU A 53 -1.04 16.39 14.43
CA GLU A 53 -1.11 16.13 15.88
C GLU A 53 0.03 15.25 16.42
N THR A 54 0.95 14.81 15.57
CA THR A 54 2.14 14.06 16.00
C THR A 54 3.42 14.68 15.45
N ALA A 55 4.56 14.29 16.01
CA ALA A 55 5.87 14.67 15.48
C ALA A 55 6.31 13.85 14.26
N LEU A 56 5.44 12.99 13.70
CA LEU A 56 5.78 12.16 12.55
C LEU A 56 5.73 12.98 11.25
N GLU A 57 6.63 12.67 10.34
CA GLU A 57 6.70 13.28 9.01
C GLU A 57 6.33 12.26 7.92
N ARG A 58 5.81 12.73 6.79
CA ARG A 58 5.51 11.88 5.63
C ARG A 58 6.83 11.36 5.02
N TYR A 59 6.95 10.05 4.88
CA TYR A 59 8.14 9.39 4.33
C TYR A 59 7.89 8.81 2.94
N ALA A 60 6.84 8.02 2.76
CA ALA A 60 6.49 7.40 1.49
C ALA A 60 4.99 7.12 1.38
N LEU A 61 4.53 6.90 0.15
CA LEU A 61 3.18 6.45 -0.14
C LEU A 61 3.28 5.31 -1.17
N PHE A 62 2.64 4.19 -0.86
CA PHE A 62 2.43 3.08 -1.79
C PHE A 62 0.93 2.88 -2.03
N VAL A 63 0.60 2.31 -3.18
CA VAL A 63 -0.75 1.90 -3.56
C VAL A 63 -0.75 0.39 -3.69
N TRP A 64 -1.53 -0.28 -2.85
CA TRP A 64 -1.82 -1.69 -3.05
C TRP A 64 -2.98 -1.82 -4.05
N GLN A 65 -2.67 -2.29 -5.25
CA GLN A 65 -3.68 -2.69 -6.23
C GLN A 65 -4.16 -4.11 -5.88
N LYS A 66 -5.38 -4.20 -5.35
CA LYS A 66 -6.11 -5.44 -5.10
C LYS A 66 -6.97 -5.79 -6.31
N GLN A 67 -7.00 -7.05 -6.69
CA GLN A 67 -8.04 -7.53 -7.62
C GLN A 67 -9.32 -7.82 -6.85
N THR A 68 -10.40 -7.16 -7.25
CA THR A 68 -11.75 -7.44 -6.75
C THR A 68 -12.50 -8.28 -7.78
N SER A 69 -12.93 -9.49 -7.42
CA SER A 69 -13.78 -10.33 -8.26
C SER A 69 -15.24 -9.85 -8.33
N LYS A 70 -15.63 -8.87 -7.50
CA LYS A 70 -16.96 -8.24 -7.55
C LYS A 70 -16.86 -6.89 -8.25
N MET A 71 -17.57 -6.76 -9.36
CA MET A 71 -17.80 -5.46 -9.98
C MET A 71 -18.63 -4.59 -9.04
N MET A 72 -18.24 -3.33 -8.87
CA MET A 72 -19.07 -2.33 -8.22
C MET A 72 -20.20 -1.99 -9.19
N PHE A 73 -21.44 -2.27 -8.79
CA PHE A 73 -22.60 -1.94 -9.61
C PHE A 73 -22.78 -0.42 -9.68
N GLY A 74 -22.98 0.07 -10.90
CA GLY A 74 -23.31 1.45 -11.24
C GLY A 74 -24.20 1.44 -12.48
N SER A 75 -24.28 2.55 -13.21
CA SER A 75 -25.15 2.67 -14.38
C SER A 75 -24.70 1.89 -15.62
N TYR A 76 -23.77 0.93 -15.52
CA TYR A 76 -23.27 0.16 -16.67
C TYR A 76 -24.41 -0.48 -17.50
N PRO A 77 -24.39 -0.38 -18.84
CA PRO A 77 -23.35 0.22 -19.69
C PRO A 77 -23.48 1.75 -19.91
N HIS A 78 -24.43 2.42 -19.26
CA HIS A 78 -24.72 3.84 -19.45
C HIS A 78 -23.81 4.74 -18.58
N PRO A 79 -23.18 5.79 -19.13
CA PRO A 79 -22.13 6.57 -18.43
C PRO A 79 -22.65 7.62 -17.41
N GLY A 80 -23.93 7.58 -17.01
CA GLY A 80 -24.55 8.65 -16.23
C GLY A 80 -24.05 8.77 -14.78
N ASN A 81 -23.74 7.66 -14.11
CA ASN A 81 -23.32 7.60 -12.70
C ASN A 81 -22.55 6.29 -12.41
N ILE A 82 -21.54 5.96 -13.24
CA ILE A 82 -20.69 4.78 -13.01
C ILE A 82 -19.75 5.07 -11.84
N ILE A 83 -19.73 4.17 -10.85
CA ILE A 83 -18.83 4.23 -9.70
C ILE A 83 -17.60 3.40 -10.01
N GLU A 84 -16.43 3.93 -9.68
CA GLU A 84 -15.16 3.23 -9.84
C GLU A 84 -15.11 1.93 -9.02
N ASN A 85 -14.46 0.91 -9.58
CA ASN A 85 -14.17 -0.30 -8.83
C ASN A 85 -13.14 0.02 -7.74
N ASN A 86 -13.51 -0.25 -6.49
CA ASN A 86 -12.63 -0.06 -5.34
C ASN A 86 -11.55 -1.14 -5.29
N THR A 87 -10.50 -0.92 -6.09
CA THR A 87 -9.41 -1.87 -6.36
C THR A 87 -8.09 -1.44 -5.72
N ILE A 88 -8.09 -0.40 -4.91
CA ILE A 88 -6.88 0.11 -4.28
C ILE A 88 -7.03 0.30 -2.77
N GLU A 89 -5.90 0.17 -2.09
CA GLU A 89 -5.70 0.66 -0.72
C GLU A 89 -4.41 1.49 -0.69
N PHE A 90 -4.37 2.48 0.20
CA PHE A 90 -3.22 3.36 0.37
C PHE A 90 -2.39 2.89 1.55
N ILE A 91 -1.09 2.74 1.34
CA ILE A 91 -0.12 2.42 2.38
C ILE A 91 0.71 3.69 2.62
N ASN A 92 0.29 4.46 3.62
CA ASN A 92 1.02 5.64 4.07
C ASN A 92 2.17 5.22 4.98
N VAL A 93 3.36 5.74 4.72
CA VAL A 93 4.55 5.53 5.55
C VAL A 93 5.00 6.85 6.14
N TYR A 94 5.06 6.90 7.46
CA TYR A 94 5.55 8.05 8.23
C TYR A 94 6.88 7.71 8.88
N VAL A 95 7.68 8.72 9.17
CA VAL A 95 8.96 8.61 9.86
C VAL A 95 8.96 9.47 11.11
N LYS A 96 9.52 8.94 12.21
CA LYS A 96 9.85 9.78 13.36
C LYS A 96 11.17 10.51 13.10
N PRO A 97 11.22 11.85 13.19
CA PRO A 97 12.44 12.60 13.00
C PRO A 97 13.58 12.14 13.93
N GLY A 98 14.80 12.30 13.45
CA GLY A 98 16.02 11.96 14.17
C GLY A 98 16.91 10.96 13.43
N ARG A 99 18.08 10.68 14.01
CA ARG A 99 19.12 9.90 13.33
C ARG A 99 18.76 8.41 13.28
N PRO A 100 19.08 7.70 12.19
CA PRO A 100 18.99 6.25 12.16
C PRO A 100 19.93 5.61 13.20
N PRO A 101 19.56 4.47 13.80
CA PRO A 101 20.49 3.70 14.59
C PRO A 101 21.62 3.16 13.72
N ARG A 102 22.76 2.95 14.36
CA ARG A 102 23.91 2.30 13.75
C ARG A 102 23.81 0.81 14.00
N PHE A 103 23.99 0.04 12.93
CA PHE A 103 24.04 -1.42 12.98
C PHE A 103 25.43 -1.90 12.58
N GLY A 104 25.88 -2.99 13.21
CA GLY A 104 27.15 -3.65 12.89
C GLY A 104 27.19 -4.15 11.45
N ARG A 105 28.40 -4.44 10.95
CA ARG A 105 28.60 -4.91 9.57
C ARG A 105 27.85 -6.22 9.30
N ASP A 106 27.86 -7.15 10.25
CA ASP A 106 27.24 -8.46 10.08
C ASP A 106 25.71 -8.36 9.98
N VAL A 107 25.10 -7.45 10.77
CA VAL A 107 23.67 -7.15 10.68
C VAL A 107 23.29 -6.61 9.30
N LYS A 108 24.11 -5.69 8.76
CA LYS A 108 23.88 -5.15 7.41
C LYS A 108 24.02 -6.22 6.35
N LYS A 109 25.08 -7.04 6.43
CA LYS A 109 25.36 -8.14 5.50
C LYS A 109 24.23 -9.18 5.50
N GLY A 110 23.75 -9.59 6.68
CA GLY A 110 22.64 -10.54 6.82
C GLY A 110 21.28 -10.01 6.36
N ASN A 111 21.18 -8.72 6.05
CA ASN A 111 19.96 -8.07 5.60
C ASN A 111 20.11 -7.39 4.22
N GLU A 112 21.14 -7.71 3.45
CA GLU A 112 21.34 -7.16 2.11
C GLU A 112 20.16 -7.47 1.18
N LEU A 113 19.75 -6.47 0.39
CA LEU A 113 18.77 -6.66 -0.67
C LEU A 113 19.48 -7.07 -1.94
N THR A 114 18.98 -8.09 -2.61
CA THR A 114 19.33 -8.33 -4.00
C THR A 114 18.86 -7.15 -4.86
N ARG A 115 19.51 -6.94 -6.02
CA ARG A 115 19.08 -5.90 -6.97
C ARG A 115 17.63 -6.10 -7.42
N ALA A 116 17.19 -7.35 -7.59
CA ALA A 116 15.81 -7.68 -7.96
C ALA A 116 14.81 -7.29 -6.86
N GLU A 117 15.09 -7.65 -5.60
CA GLU A 117 14.27 -7.22 -4.46
C GLU A 117 14.21 -5.70 -4.36
N TRP A 118 15.35 -5.00 -4.44
CA TRP A 118 15.39 -3.55 -4.33
C TRP A 118 14.53 -2.86 -5.40
N LEU A 119 14.69 -3.24 -6.67
CA LEU A 119 13.88 -2.69 -7.76
C LEU A 119 12.39 -2.98 -7.60
N ASP A 120 12.04 -4.18 -7.11
CA ASP A 120 10.64 -4.58 -6.96
C ASP A 120 9.96 -3.92 -5.74
N LEU A 121 10.65 -3.86 -4.60
CA LEU A 121 10.15 -3.29 -3.35
C LEU A 121 9.93 -1.78 -3.43
N THR A 122 10.75 -1.09 -4.22
CA THR A 122 10.69 0.38 -4.38
C THR A 122 9.62 0.85 -5.36
N GLN A 123 8.89 -0.05 -6.03
CA GLN A 123 7.74 0.32 -6.86
C GLN A 123 6.64 0.96 -6.01
N GLN A 124 6.02 2.04 -6.49
CA GLN A 124 4.93 2.72 -5.77
C GLN A 124 3.60 1.96 -5.83
N VAL A 125 3.36 1.15 -6.85
CA VAL A 125 2.13 0.36 -7.02
C VAL A 125 2.44 -1.12 -6.85
N TRP A 126 1.79 -1.77 -5.89
CA TRP A 126 1.99 -3.18 -5.56
C TRP A 126 0.80 -4.00 -6.04
N PHE A 127 1.04 -4.86 -7.03
CA PHE A 127 0.04 -5.79 -7.54
C PHE A 127 0.04 -7.05 -6.68
N MET A 128 -0.93 -7.16 -5.77
CA MET A 128 -1.05 -8.32 -4.89
C MET A 128 -2.50 -8.78 -4.87
N TYR A 129 -2.74 -10.01 -5.34
CA TYR A 129 -4.08 -10.59 -5.34
C TYR A 129 -4.47 -11.00 -3.91
N PRO A 130 -5.71 -10.72 -3.46
CA PRO A 130 -6.22 -11.22 -2.18
C PRO A 130 -6.35 -12.76 -2.03
N HIS A 131 -6.08 -13.56 -3.08
CA HIS A 131 -6.24 -15.03 -3.08
C HIS A 131 -5.32 -15.72 -2.06
N ASP A 132 -4.22 -15.05 -1.70
CA ASP A 132 -3.31 -15.46 -0.62
C ASP A 132 -4.01 -15.45 0.76
N VAL A 133 -5.21 -14.87 0.86
CA VAL A 133 -6.06 -14.95 2.05
C VAL A 133 -7.15 -15.99 1.85
N LYS A 134 -6.98 -17.17 2.44
CA LYS A 134 -8.14 -18.05 2.71
C LYS A 134 -9.12 -17.24 3.56
N ARG A 135 -10.26 -16.84 2.97
CA ARG A 135 -11.41 -16.26 3.68
C ARG A 135 -12.04 -17.35 4.57
N SER A 136 -11.33 -17.74 5.62
CA SER A 136 -11.95 -18.35 6.78
C SER A 136 -12.84 -17.26 7.37
N GLY A 137 -14.12 -17.57 7.59
CA GLY A 137 -15.17 -16.59 7.91
C GLY A 137 -15.00 -15.78 9.20
N ASN A 138 -13.83 -15.86 9.85
CA ASN A 138 -13.57 -15.35 11.18
C ASN A 138 -12.85 -13.99 11.21
N HIS A 139 -12.40 -13.40 10.09
CA HIS A 139 -11.78 -12.07 10.10
C HIS A 139 -12.30 -11.14 9.00
N PRO A 140 -12.87 -9.97 9.34
CA PRO A 140 -13.57 -9.10 8.39
C PRO A 140 -12.65 -8.33 7.43
N ALA A 141 -11.37 -8.13 7.76
CA ALA A 141 -10.46 -7.33 6.91
C ALA A 141 -9.03 -7.91 6.86
N PRO A 142 -8.80 -8.99 6.09
CA PRO A 142 -7.47 -9.58 5.94
C PRO A 142 -6.65 -8.93 4.80
N PHE A 143 -5.37 -8.67 5.06
CA PHE A 143 -4.36 -8.35 4.05
C PHE A 143 -3.40 -9.54 3.84
N PRO A 144 -2.78 -9.69 2.64
CA PRO A 144 -1.85 -10.78 2.38
C PRO A 144 -0.56 -10.61 3.19
N GLU A 145 0.06 -11.72 3.61
CA GLU A 145 1.35 -11.73 4.34
C GLU A 145 2.47 -10.97 3.62
N LYS A 146 2.40 -10.94 2.29
CA LYS A 146 3.30 -10.19 1.42
C LYS A 146 3.34 -8.70 1.74
N LEU A 147 2.22 -8.09 2.15
CA LEU A 147 2.14 -6.65 2.45
C LEU A 147 3.04 -6.25 3.63
N PRO A 148 2.86 -6.78 4.86
CA PRO A 148 3.76 -6.45 5.96
C PRO A 148 5.19 -6.93 5.70
N ALA A 149 5.38 -8.04 4.97
CA ALA A 149 6.72 -8.55 4.67
C ALA A 149 7.54 -7.56 3.83
N ARG A 150 6.93 -6.95 2.80
CA ARG A 150 7.58 -5.92 1.98
C ARG A 150 7.99 -4.70 2.82
N LEU A 151 7.10 -4.23 3.70
CA LEU A 151 7.37 -3.10 4.59
C LEU A 151 8.50 -3.42 5.59
N MET A 152 8.47 -4.60 6.21
CA MET A 152 9.53 -5.04 7.13
C MET A 152 10.87 -5.18 6.40
N ARG A 153 10.85 -5.68 5.16
CA ARG A 153 12.05 -5.81 4.33
C ARG A 153 12.67 -4.45 3.97
N LEU A 154 11.83 -3.45 3.70
CA LEU A 154 12.26 -2.08 3.37
C LEU A 154 12.78 -1.30 4.58
N TYR A 155 12.17 -1.50 5.76
CA TYR A 155 12.31 -0.55 6.88
C TYR A 155 12.83 -1.14 8.19
N SER A 156 13.18 -2.42 8.22
CA SER A 156 13.72 -3.07 9.42
C SER A 156 14.72 -4.17 9.09
N TYR A 157 15.63 -4.43 10.01
CA TYR A 157 16.53 -5.59 9.98
C TYR A 157 16.01 -6.77 10.79
N GLY A 158 16.12 -7.95 10.19
CA GLY A 158 15.96 -9.22 10.90
C GLY A 158 17.21 -9.59 11.67
N ALA A 159 17.10 -10.65 12.46
CA ALA A 159 18.18 -11.17 13.29
C ALA A 159 19.39 -11.60 12.45
N ALA A 160 20.59 -11.36 12.98
CA ALA A 160 21.87 -11.71 12.39
C ALA A 160 22.94 -11.77 13.48
N GLU A 161 23.68 -12.87 13.58
CA GLU A 161 24.61 -13.12 14.70
C GLU A 161 23.91 -12.86 16.06
N GLU A 162 24.54 -12.10 16.96
CA GLU A 162 24.02 -11.70 18.26
C GLU A 162 22.88 -10.66 18.21
N PHE A 163 22.57 -10.10 17.04
CA PHE A 163 21.47 -9.14 16.90
C PHE A 163 20.13 -9.89 16.82
N PRO A 164 19.20 -9.71 17.77
CA PRO A 164 17.96 -10.49 17.85
C PRO A 164 16.88 -10.05 16.83
N GLY A 165 17.20 -9.10 15.95
CA GLY A 165 16.25 -8.49 15.04
C GLY A 165 15.55 -7.28 15.66
N GLU A 166 15.07 -6.41 14.78
CA GLU A 166 14.26 -5.27 15.14
C GLU A 166 12.88 -5.66 15.64
N LEU A 167 12.22 -4.73 16.33
CA LEU A 167 10.89 -4.91 16.89
C LEU A 167 9.83 -4.34 15.94
N VAL A 168 8.84 -5.16 15.59
CA VAL A 168 7.63 -4.73 14.87
C VAL A 168 6.45 -4.68 15.84
N LEU A 169 5.76 -3.55 15.89
CA LEU A 169 4.54 -3.37 16.67
C LEU A 169 3.34 -3.28 15.73
N ASP A 170 2.31 -4.07 15.99
CA ASP A 170 1.00 -3.93 15.36
C ASP A 170 -0.06 -3.55 16.42
N PRO A 171 -0.58 -2.30 16.41
CA PRO A 171 -1.57 -1.86 17.39
C PRO A 171 -2.99 -2.39 17.09
N PHE A 172 -3.20 -3.04 15.94
CA PHE A 172 -4.48 -3.61 15.52
C PHE A 172 -4.23 -5.01 14.93
N ALA A 173 -3.69 -5.90 15.77
CA ALA A 173 -3.08 -7.15 15.31
C ALA A 173 -4.08 -8.12 14.65
N GLY A 174 -5.37 -8.05 14.97
CA GLY A 174 -6.38 -8.94 14.42
C GLY A 174 -6.00 -10.40 14.63
N THR A 175 -6.03 -11.19 13.55
CA THR A 175 -5.58 -12.60 13.57
C THR A 175 -4.05 -12.79 13.53
N GLY A 176 -3.26 -11.73 13.76
CA GLY A 176 -1.82 -11.83 14.00
C GLY A 176 -0.94 -11.95 12.75
N THR A 177 -1.42 -11.58 11.56
CA THR A 177 -0.65 -11.67 10.30
C THR A 177 0.69 -10.94 10.40
N THR A 178 0.71 -9.70 10.89
CA THR A 178 1.94 -8.91 11.05
C THR A 178 2.93 -9.58 11.99
N CYS A 179 2.47 -10.10 13.13
CA CYS A 179 3.34 -10.77 14.09
C CYS A 179 3.90 -12.10 13.55
N ALA A 180 3.07 -12.88 12.86
CA ALA A 180 3.50 -14.13 12.24
C ALA A 180 4.58 -13.87 11.18
N VAL A 181 4.35 -12.90 10.30
CA VAL A 181 5.33 -12.49 9.28
C VAL A 181 6.62 -11.94 9.92
N ALA A 182 6.51 -11.15 10.98
CA ALA A 182 7.68 -10.67 11.72
C ALA A 182 8.53 -11.83 12.23
N LYS A 183 7.91 -12.82 12.90
CA LYS A 183 8.62 -14.03 13.36
C LYS A 183 9.26 -14.79 12.20
N SER A 184 8.52 -14.98 11.12
CA SER A 184 8.99 -15.67 9.91
C SER A 184 10.20 -15.00 9.28
N MET A 185 10.22 -13.67 9.33
CA MET A 185 11.32 -12.84 8.86
C MET A 185 12.38 -12.59 9.92
N ARG A 186 12.37 -13.31 11.06
CA ARG A 186 13.34 -13.16 12.16
C ARG A 186 13.38 -11.74 12.76
N ARG A 187 12.22 -11.10 12.89
CA ARG A 187 12.02 -9.88 13.67
C ARG A 187 11.31 -10.23 14.97
N ARG A 188 11.56 -9.45 16.01
CA ARG A 188 10.76 -9.48 17.24
C ARG A 188 9.43 -8.79 16.97
N HIS A 189 8.39 -9.14 17.71
CA HIS A 189 7.07 -8.54 17.50
C HIS A 189 6.27 -8.32 18.77
N VAL A 190 5.38 -7.33 18.73
CA VAL A 190 4.30 -7.10 19.69
C VAL A 190 3.02 -6.86 18.90
N GLY A 191 1.93 -7.52 19.28
CA GLY A 191 0.60 -7.31 18.71
C GLY A 191 -0.37 -6.93 19.81
N ILE A 192 -1.22 -5.93 19.55
CA ILE A 192 -2.30 -5.50 20.44
C ILE A 192 -3.62 -5.77 19.74
N GLU A 193 -4.53 -6.46 20.43
CA GLU A 193 -5.84 -6.80 19.91
C GLU A 193 -6.87 -6.77 21.06
N ILE A 194 -8.03 -6.17 20.80
CA ILE A 194 -9.08 -6.00 21.80
C ILE A 194 -10.01 -7.21 21.88
N ASN A 195 -10.17 -7.93 20.77
CA ASN A 195 -11.02 -9.11 20.70
C ASN A 195 -10.25 -10.36 21.20
N PRO A 196 -10.61 -10.95 22.35
CA PRO A 196 -9.91 -12.11 22.89
C PRO A 196 -9.94 -13.33 21.96
N ALA A 197 -11.00 -13.51 21.16
CA ALA A 197 -11.05 -14.61 20.19
C ALA A 197 -9.98 -14.44 19.08
N TYR A 198 -9.69 -13.21 18.67
CA TYR A 198 -8.63 -12.92 17.70
C TYR A 198 -7.24 -13.07 18.31
N VAL A 199 -7.08 -12.75 19.59
CA VAL A 199 -5.84 -12.99 20.33
C VAL A 199 -5.47 -14.48 20.31
N GLU A 200 -6.43 -15.39 20.54
CA GLU A 200 -6.16 -16.83 20.51
C GLU A 200 -5.75 -17.32 19.12
N ILE A 201 -6.46 -16.89 18.07
CA ILE A 201 -6.09 -17.21 16.67
C ILE A 201 -4.70 -16.64 16.34
N ALA A 202 -4.39 -15.41 16.77
CA ALA A 202 -3.10 -14.78 16.55
C ALA A 202 -1.97 -15.54 17.26
N ARG A 203 -2.18 -15.99 18.50
CA ARG A 203 -1.21 -16.79 19.27
C ARG A 203 -0.90 -18.10 18.57
N GLU A 204 -1.92 -18.81 18.10
CA GLU A 204 -1.74 -20.05 17.35
C GLU A 204 -0.99 -19.81 16.03
N ARG A 205 -1.40 -18.81 15.25
CA ARG A 205 -0.73 -18.45 13.99
C ARG A 205 0.74 -18.10 14.21
N VAL A 206 1.05 -17.28 15.20
CA VAL A 206 2.44 -16.90 15.53
C VAL A 206 3.23 -18.12 16.01
N ARG A 207 2.64 -19.00 16.83
CA ARG A 207 3.32 -20.23 17.28
C ARG A 207 3.73 -21.11 16.09
N ASN A 208 2.83 -21.26 15.12
CA ASN A 208 3.01 -22.12 13.95
C ASN A 208 3.71 -21.42 12.77
N ALA A 209 4.03 -20.12 12.87
CA ALA A 209 4.69 -19.39 11.79
C ALA A 209 6.10 -19.95 11.51
N PRO A 210 6.41 -20.32 10.25
CA PRO A 210 7.71 -20.90 9.88
C PRO A 210 8.80 -19.83 9.87
N HIS A 211 10.06 -20.18 10.10
CA HIS A 211 11.20 -19.23 10.00
C HIS A 211 11.67 -19.01 8.55
N VAL A 212 10.72 -18.76 7.65
CA VAL A 212 10.95 -18.54 6.21
C VAL A 212 10.18 -17.30 5.78
N ALA A 213 10.86 -16.35 5.14
CA ALA A 213 10.20 -15.14 4.63
C ALA A 213 9.18 -15.50 3.52
N PRO A 214 7.99 -14.89 3.52
CA PRO A 214 7.04 -15.08 2.42
C PRO A 214 7.58 -14.47 1.12
N LEU A 215 7.03 -14.89 -0.02
CA LEU A 215 7.38 -14.33 -1.33
C LEU A 215 7.14 -12.81 -1.33
N LEU A 216 8.21 -12.04 -1.53
CA LEU A 216 8.15 -10.57 -1.51
C LEU A 216 7.75 -9.97 -2.85
N LEU A 217 8.22 -10.56 -3.95
CA LEU A 217 8.17 -9.95 -5.27
C LEU A 217 6.74 -9.87 -5.80
N VAL A 218 6.39 -8.71 -6.36
CA VAL A 218 5.09 -8.48 -7.03
C VAL A 218 5.23 -8.45 -8.56
N GLY A 219 6.46 -8.33 -9.06
CA GLY A 219 6.74 -8.15 -10.48
C GLY A 219 6.43 -6.74 -10.94
N ARG A 220 6.45 -6.53 -12.26
CA ARG A 220 6.08 -5.26 -12.89
C ARG A 220 4.71 -5.40 -13.55
N PRO A 221 3.88 -4.34 -13.56
CA PRO A 221 2.72 -4.33 -14.44
C PRO A 221 3.16 -4.58 -15.87
N LYS A 222 2.57 -5.60 -16.49
CA LYS A 222 2.68 -5.79 -17.95
C LYS A 222 1.74 -4.78 -18.59
N TYR A 223 2.29 -3.71 -19.14
CA TYR A 223 1.54 -2.88 -20.05
C TYR A 223 1.41 -3.61 -21.38
N PRO A 224 0.22 -3.60 -22.02
CA PRO A 224 0.07 -4.23 -23.31
C PRO A 224 1.08 -3.63 -24.29
N GLY A 225 1.68 -4.50 -25.09
CA GLY A 225 2.63 -4.09 -26.11
C GLY A 225 1.98 -3.18 -27.15
N LYS A 226 2.79 -2.52 -27.97
CA LYS A 226 2.25 -1.71 -29.08
C LYS A 226 1.36 -2.53 -30.02
N GLU A 227 1.72 -3.80 -30.23
CA GLU A 227 0.99 -4.74 -31.08
C GLU A 227 -0.33 -5.16 -30.41
N GLU A 228 -0.30 -5.56 -29.15
CA GLU A 228 -1.50 -5.90 -28.37
C GLU A 228 -2.48 -4.72 -28.25
N LEU A 229 -1.97 -3.49 -28.09
CA LEU A 229 -2.78 -2.27 -28.14
C LEU A 229 -3.40 -2.05 -29.52
N ALA A 230 -2.65 -2.30 -30.60
CA ALA A 230 -3.15 -2.16 -31.96
C ALA A 230 -4.22 -3.20 -32.28
N GLU A 231 -4.04 -4.45 -31.83
CA GLU A 231 -5.02 -5.53 -31.94
C GLU A 231 -6.30 -5.23 -31.16
N THR A 232 -6.17 -4.78 -29.90
CA THR A 232 -7.32 -4.38 -29.08
C THR A 232 -8.08 -3.24 -29.74
N THR A 233 -7.36 -2.22 -30.25
CA THR A 233 -7.96 -1.09 -30.96
C THR A 233 -8.64 -1.53 -32.27
N ALA A 234 -8.06 -2.50 -32.99
CA ALA A 234 -8.63 -3.02 -34.22
C ALA A 234 -9.89 -3.86 -33.97
N ALA A 235 -9.92 -4.64 -32.88
CA ALA A 235 -11.08 -5.41 -32.44
C ALA A 235 -12.24 -4.49 -32.00
N GLU A 236 -11.93 -3.40 -31.30
CA GLU A 236 -12.92 -2.37 -30.91
C GLU A 236 -13.42 -1.57 -32.14
N ALA A 237 -12.52 -1.21 -33.06
CA ALA A 237 -12.88 -0.53 -34.31
C ALA A 237 -13.74 -1.41 -35.25
N GLY A 238 -13.64 -2.73 -35.12
CA GLY A 238 -14.47 -3.71 -35.81
C GLY A 238 -15.92 -3.79 -35.30
N THR A 239 -16.20 -3.27 -34.10
CA THR A 239 -17.55 -3.30 -33.49
C THR A 239 -18.27 -1.97 -33.54
N GLN A 240 -17.59 -0.81 -33.58
CA GLN A 240 -18.13 0.44 -34.14
C GLN A 240 -16.99 1.35 -34.64
N GLY A 241 -17.03 1.72 -35.94
CA GLY A 241 -16.39 2.94 -36.41
C GLY A 241 -15.12 2.81 -37.26
N ARG A 242 -15.21 2.17 -38.43
CA ARG A 242 -14.25 2.41 -39.54
C ARG A 242 -14.17 3.89 -40.00
N ALA A 243 -15.06 4.77 -39.51
CA ALA A 243 -15.12 6.17 -39.91
C ALA A 243 -14.35 7.16 -39.01
N ALA A 244 -13.84 6.76 -37.84
CA ALA A 244 -13.21 7.71 -36.89
C ALA A 244 -11.68 7.86 -37.04
N GLN A 245 -10.99 6.90 -37.66
CA GLN A 245 -9.52 6.92 -37.78
C GLN A 245 -8.97 7.96 -38.79
N SER A 246 -9.79 8.53 -39.67
CA SER A 246 -9.30 9.42 -40.73
C SER A 246 -9.09 10.89 -40.32
N LYS A 247 -9.47 11.30 -39.10
CA LYS A 247 -9.44 12.74 -38.71
C LYS A 247 -8.47 13.15 -37.61
N HIS A 248 -7.75 12.24 -36.96
CA HIS A 248 -6.70 12.65 -36.01
C HIS A 248 -5.30 12.64 -36.64
N LYS A 249 -5.00 13.69 -37.41
CA LYS A 249 -3.60 14.07 -37.69
C LYS A 249 -2.89 14.25 -36.35
N ARG A 250 -1.82 13.47 -36.12
CA ARG A 250 -0.86 13.63 -35.03
C ARG A 250 -0.44 15.11 -34.90
N LYS A 251 -0.97 15.83 -33.92
CA LYS A 251 -0.29 16.99 -33.34
C LYS A 251 0.45 16.50 -32.11
N THR A 252 1.74 16.24 -32.30
CA THR A 252 2.69 16.06 -31.21
C THR A 252 2.69 17.30 -30.34
N PHE A 253 2.12 17.21 -29.14
CA PHE A 253 2.35 18.20 -28.09
C PHE A 253 3.60 17.78 -27.31
N GLY A 254 4.69 18.51 -27.54
CA GLY A 254 5.96 18.37 -26.83
C GLY A 254 6.87 19.55 -27.20
N ARG A 255 6.91 20.55 -26.31
CA ARG A 255 7.69 21.80 -26.45
C ARG A 255 9.19 21.50 -26.69
N ARG A 256 9.79 22.11 -27.72
CA ARG A 256 11.20 22.52 -27.66
C ARG A 256 11.27 23.74 -26.75
N ALA A 257 11.72 23.57 -25.51
CA ALA A 257 12.02 24.68 -24.63
C ALA A 257 13.36 25.31 -25.03
N GLY A 258 13.29 26.36 -25.86
CA GLY A 258 14.37 27.32 -26.02
C GLY A 258 14.32 28.35 -24.89
N MET A 259 15.45 28.53 -24.21
CA MET A 259 15.66 29.39 -23.05
C MET A 259 15.45 30.88 -23.37
N LYS A 260 14.57 31.58 -22.65
CA LYS A 260 14.69 33.04 -22.39
C LYS A 260 14.15 33.38 -21.00
N ARG A 261 14.96 34.18 -20.28
CA ARG A 261 14.68 34.78 -18.96
C ARG A 261 13.56 35.81 -19.08
N ASN A 262 12.62 35.87 -18.13
CA ASN A 262 12.50 37.03 -17.23
C ASN A 262 11.42 36.90 -16.16
N ARG A 263 11.66 37.68 -15.10
CA ARG A 263 10.96 37.92 -13.83
C ARG A 263 9.45 38.19 -13.94
N GLN A 264 8.70 37.72 -12.93
CA GLN A 264 7.61 38.41 -12.21
C GLN A 264 7.12 37.47 -11.08
N LEU A 265 7.47 37.74 -9.82
CA LEU A 265 6.78 38.59 -8.82
C LEU A 265 5.54 37.93 -8.21
N THR A 266 5.70 37.50 -6.97
CA THR A 266 4.69 37.14 -5.97
C THR A 266 4.14 38.38 -5.25
N ALA A 267 2.83 38.44 -5.11
CA ALA A 267 2.03 39.13 -4.09
C ALA A 267 0.62 38.50 -4.19
N VAL A 268 -0.13 38.12 -3.15
CA VAL A 268 -0.13 38.31 -1.69
C VAL A 268 -0.46 36.95 -1.06
#